data_AF-A0A7K8JDU8-F1
#
_entry.id   AF-A0A7K8JDU8-F1
#
_cell.length_a   1.000
_cell.length_b   1.000
_cell.length_c   1.000
_cell.angle_alpha   90.00
_cell.angle_beta   90.00
_cell.angle_gamma   90.00
#
_symmetry.space_group_name_H-M   'P 1'
#
loop_
_entity.id
_entity.type
_entity.pdbx_description
1 polymer ?
#
loop_
_entity_poly.entity_id
_entity_poly.type
_entity_poly.pdbx_seq_one_letter_code
_entity_poly.pdbx_strand_id
1 'polypeptide(L)'
;FHVDKLSSAHVYLRLHAGQTMDDIPREVLSDCAHLVKANSIQGCKLSSVTVVYTPWSNLRKTPDMDVGQIGFHRQKDVRSLTVERKASEQLRRLERTRVERFPDLAAEREFRDREERGRRRAQLQELRREQREEQRRKRELEELRSYSSLMKAENMSSNQ
;
A
#
# COMPACT_ATOMS: atom_id res chain seq x y z
N PHE A 1 4.21 -12.82 -6.00
CA PHE A 1 4.15 -13.56 -7.28
C PHE A 1 4.34 -15.04 -7.01
N HIS A 2 3.59 -15.89 -7.69
CA HIS A 2 3.63 -17.36 -7.56
C HIS A 2 3.13 -17.99 -8.86
N VAL A 3 3.61 -19.18 -9.24
CA VAL A 3 3.06 -19.92 -10.39
C VAL A 3 1.72 -20.55 -10.00
N ASP A 4 0.69 -20.37 -10.83
CA ASP A 4 -0.60 -20.99 -10.57
C ASP A 4 -0.50 -22.52 -10.58
N LYS A 5 -1.07 -23.17 -9.55
CA LYS A 5 -1.17 -24.63 -9.38
C LYS A 5 0.16 -25.40 -9.29
N LEU A 6 1.31 -24.73 -9.32
CA LEU A 6 2.62 -25.38 -9.31
C LEU A 6 3.46 -24.89 -8.14
N SER A 7 4.18 -25.83 -7.51
CA SER A 7 5.15 -25.49 -6.48
C SER A 7 6.24 -24.59 -7.06
N SER A 8 6.35 -23.38 -6.51
CA SER A 8 7.23 -22.33 -6.97
C SER A 8 7.60 -21.38 -5.85
N ALA A 9 8.76 -20.74 -5.98
CA ALA A 9 9.19 -19.71 -5.04
C ALA A 9 8.19 -18.55 -4.94
N HIS A 10 8.04 -17.99 -3.75
CA HIS A 10 7.31 -16.75 -3.53
C HIS A 10 8.23 -15.56 -3.73
N VAL A 11 7.98 -14.79 -4.78
CA VAL A 11 8.72 -13.54 -5.03
C VAL A 11 7.89 -12.35 -4.58
N TYR A 12 8.51 -11.46 -3.81
CA TYR A 12 7.92 -10.22 -3.32
C TYR A 12 8.60 -9.03 -3.99
N LEU A 13 7.78 -8.08 -4.45
CA LEU A 13 8.25 -6.79 -4.94
C LEU A 13 7.91 -5.73 -3.90
N ARG A 14 8.91 -4.98 -3.44
CA ARG A 14 8.73 -3.87 -2.50
C ARG A 14 8.42 -2.60 -3.29
N LEU A 15 7.19 -2.09 -3.16
CA LEU A 15 6.77 -0.83 -3.78
C LEU A 15 7.19 0.38 -2.93
N HIS A 16 7.34 1.53 -3.58
CA HIS A 16 7.54 2.80 -2.90
C HIS A 16 6.25 3.26 -2.21
N ALA A 17 6.37 4.16 -1.22
CA ALA A 17 5.22 4.70 -0.50
C ALA A 17 4.26 5.40 -1.47
N GLY A 18 2.99 5.01 -1.45
CA GLY A 18 1.94 5.58 -2.32
C GLY A 18 1.78 4.89 -3.68
N GLN A 19 2.68 3.98 -4.07
CA GLN A 19 2.50 3.18 -5.29
C GLN A 19 1.51 2.05 -5.07
N THR A 20 0.65 1.86 -6.06
CA THR A 20 -0.32 0.77 -6.12
C THR A 20 0.15 -0.33 -7.07
N MET A 21 -0.62 -1.42 -7.14
CA MET A 21 -0.32 -2.54 -8.04
C MET A 21 -0.45 -2.17 -9.53
N ASP A 22 -1.17 -1.08 -9.83
CA ASP A 22 -1.35 -0.54 -11.19
C ASP A 22 -0.17 0.31 -11.64
N ASP A 23 0.58 0.89 -10.71
CA ASP A 23 1.72 1.77 -11.00
C ASP A 23 3.01 1.00 -11.33
N ILE A 24 2.97 -0.34 -11.29
CA ILE A 24 4.14 -1.17 -11.52
C ILE A 24 4.45 -1.24 -13.01
N PRO A 25 5.66 -0.84 -13.45
CA PRO A 25 6.05 -0.96 -14.85
C PRO A 25 5.94 -2.40 -15.36
N ARG A 26 5.45 -2.56 -16.59
CA ARG A 26 5.29 -3.89 -17.22
C ARG A 26 6.61 -4.67 -17.30
N GLU A 27 7.72 -3.97 -17.45
CA GLU A 27 9.06 -4.58 -17.47
C GLU A 27 9.39 -5.25 -16.14
N VAL A 28 9.11 -4.60 -15.01
CA VAL A 28 9.34 -5.15 -13.66
C VAL A 28 8.41 -6.33 -13.39
N LEU A 29 7.16 -6.26 -13.84
CA LEU A 29 6.22 -7.38 -13.76
C LEU A 29 6.72 -8.59 -14.56
N SER A 30 7.22 -8.35 -15.77
CA SER A 30 7.80 -9.38 -16.62
C SER A 30 9.02 -10.02 -15.96
N ASP A 31 9.94 -9.23 -15.42
CA ASP A 31 11.13 -9.72 -14.71
C ASP A 31 10.75 -10.62 -13.53
N CYS A 32 9.80 -10.17 -12.70
CA CYS A 32 9.30 -10.93 -11.56
C CYS A 32 8.66 -12.26 -11.99
N ALA A 33 7.88 -12.24 -13.07
CA ALA A 33 7.22 -13.43 -13.57
C ALA A 33 8.20 -14.46 -14.16
N HIS A 34 9.23 -14.00 -14.88
CA HIS A 34 10.31 -14.85 -15.36
C HIS A 34 11.14 -15.44 -14.21
N LEU A 35 11.42 -14.67 -13.16
CA LEU A 35 12.12 -15.14 -11.97
C LEU A 35 11.35 -16.25 -11.24
N VAL A 36 10.04 -16.09 -11.09
CA VAL A 36 9.16 -17.09 -10.46
C VAL A 36 9.06 -18.37 -11.30
N LYS A 37 8.93 -18.23 -12.62
CA LYS A 37 8.97 -19.38 -13.55
C LYS A 37 10.29 -20.15 -13.46
N ALA A 38 11.41 -19.43 -13.43
CA ALA A 38 12.74 -20.04 -13.34
C ALA A 38 12.94 -20.80 -12.02
N ASN A 39 12.37 -20.28 -10.92
CA ASN A 39 12.40 -20.86 -9.59
C ASN A 39 11.15 -21.72 -9.26
N SER A 40 10.49 -22.26 -10.28
CA SER A 40 9.42 -23.25 -10.10
C SER A 40 9.96 -24.66 -10.36
N ILE A 41 9.58 -25.61 -9.50
CA ILE A 41 10.03 -27.00 -9.58
C ILE A 41 9.62 -27.62 -10.92
N GLN A 42 8.35 -27.48 -11.29
CA GLN A 42 7.80 -28.00 -12.55
C GLN A 42 7.65 -26.90 -13.61
N GLY A 43 7.32 -25.68 -13.21
CA GLY A 43 7.05 -24.57 -14.12
C GLY A 43 8.25 -24.13 -14.95
N CYS A 44 9.48 -24.42 -14.51
CA CYS A 44 10.69 -24.08 -15.27
C CYS A 44 10.85 -24.88 -16.58
N LYS A 45 10.24 -26.07 -16.67
CA LYS A 45 10.30 -26.96 -17.84
C LYS A 45 9.15 -26.75 -18.82
N LEU A 46 8.08 -26.11 -18.39
CA LEU A 46 6.90 -25.85 -19.21
C LEU A 46 7.17 -24.71 -20.20
N SER A 47 6.61 -24.84 -21.40
CA SER A 47 6.65 -23.79 -22.42
C SER A 47 5.97 -22.54 -21.89
N SER A 48 4.71 -22.61 -21.50
CA SER A 48 3.97 -21.51 -20.88
C SER A 48 3.58 -21.81 -19.42
N VAL A 49 3.59 -20.78 -18.58
CA VAL A 49 3.05 -20.83 -17.22
C VAL A 49 2.31 -19.54 -16.91
N THR A 50 1.24 -19.68 -16.13
CA THR A 50 0.49 -18.56 -15.58
C THR A 50 1.06 -18.20 -14.21
N VAL A 51 1.53 -16.97 -14.05
CA VAL A 51 2.01 -16.42 -12.78
C VAL A 51 0.91 -15.55 -12.20
N VAL A 52 0.55 -15.81 -10.95
CA VAL A 52 -0.39 -14.99 -10.18
C VAL A 52 0.35 -14.02 -9.27
N TYR A 53 -0.19 -12.82 -9.13
CA TYR A 53 0.31 -11.81 -8.21
C TYR A 53 -0.84 -11.05 -7.56
N THR A 54 -0.65 -10.74 -6.30
CA THR A 54 -1.62 -10.09 -5.44
C THR A 54 -0.88 -9.26 -4.40
N PRO A 55 -1.48 -8.19 -3.86
CA PRO A 55 -0.92 -7.48 -2.73
C PRO A 55 -0.76 -8.41 -1.52
N TRP A 56 0.28 -8.16 -0.71
CA TRP A 56 0.56 -8.94 0.50
C TRP A 56 -0.62 -8.95 1.48
N SER A 57 -1.36 -7.84 1.57
CA SER A 57 -2.54 -7.68 2.43
C SER A 57 -3.70 -8.61 2.09
N ASN A 58 -3.69 -9.21 0.89
CA ASN A 58 -4.72 -10.16 0.46
C ASN A 58 -4.36 -11.62 0.76
N LEU A 59 -3.14 -11.90 1.26
CA LEU A 59 -2.71 -13.25 1.61
C LEU A 59 -3.36 -13.67 2.93
N ARG A 60 -3.97 -14.86 2.92
CA ARG A 60 -4.61 -15.46 4.08
C ARG A 60 -3.88 -16.74 4.46
N LYS A 61 -3.39 -16.81 5.71
CA LYS A 61 -2.83 -18.01 6.31
C LYS A 61 -3.73 -18.41 7.49
N THR A 62 -4.32 -19.60 7.47
CA THR A 62 -4.99 -20.17 8.64
C THR A 62 -4.04 -21.13 9.37
N PRO A 63 -4.21 -21.35 10.68
CA PRO A 63 -3.37 -22.26 11.45
C PRO A 63 -3.44 -23.71 10.94
N ASP A 64 -4.56 -24.10 10.35
CA ASP A 64 -4.77 -25.44 9.78
C ASP A 64 -4.08 -25.65 8.42
N MET A 65 -3.44 -24.62 7.85
CA MET A 65 -2.79 -24.71 6.54
C MET A 65 -1.33 -25.14 6.65
N ASP A 66 -0.97 -26.12 5.83
CA ASP A 66 0.40 -26.64 5.75
C ASP A 66 1.43 -25.57 5.38
N VAL A 67 2.69 -25.86 5.68
CA VAL A 67 3.82 -24.99 5.32
C VAL A 67 3.86 -24.83 3.79
N GLY A 68 3.90 -23.58 3.33
CA GLY A 68 3.84 -23.24 1.89
C GLY A 68 2.41 -23.08 1.34
N GLN A 69 1.38 -23.56 2.02
CA GLN A 69 0.00 -23.32 1.60
C GLN A 69 -0.45 -21.92 2.02
N ILE A 70 -1.00 -21.16 1.07
CA ILE A 70 -1.51 -19.79 1.27
C ILE A 70 -2.83 -19.65 0.53
N GLY A 71 -3.81 -19.02 1.17
CA GLY A 71 -5.10 -18.67 0.57
C GLY A 71 -5.19 -17.18 0.25
N PHE A 72 -6.31 -16.77 -0.34
CA PHE A 72 -6.60 -15.36 -0.63
C PHE A 72 -7.85 -14.91 0.13
N HIS A 73 -7.87 -13.66 0.60
CA HIS A 73 -9.08 -13.06 1.18
C HIS A 73 -10.08 -12.69 0.08
N ARG A 74 -9.60 -12.10 -1.02
CA ARG A 74 -10.39 -11.66 -2.17
C ARG A 74 -9.77 -12.15 -3.46
N GLN A 75 -10.46 -13.04 -4.15
CA GLN A 75 -9.98 -13.59 -5.42
C GLN A 75 -9.98 -12.56 -6.56
N LYS A 76 -10.81 -11.51 -6.46
CA LYS A 76 -10.87 -10.40 -7.42
C LYS A 76 -9.59 -9.55 -7.47
N ASP A 77 -8.83 -9.52 -6.37
CA ASP A 77 -7.59 -8.75 -6.28
C ASP A 77 -6.38 -9.54 -6.82
N VAL A 78 -6.57 -10.80 -7.19
CA VAL A 78 -5.55 -11.66 -7.77
C VAL A 78 -5.49 -11.40 -9.27
N ARG A 79 -4.32 -10.97 -9.75
CA ARG A 79 -4.05 -10.79 -11.18
C ARG A 79 -3.16 -11.90 -11.69
N SER A 80 -3.31 -12.23 -12.97
CA SER A 80 -2.57 -13.28 -13.65
C SER A 80 -1.81 -12.73 -14.85
N LEU A 81 -0.61 -13.23 -15.07
CA LEU A 81 0.23 -12.93 -16.22
C LEU A 81 0.80 -14.22 -16.80
N THR A 82 0.65 -14.42 -18.11
CA THR A 82 1.16 -15.62 -18.79
C THR A 82 2.57 -15.38 -19.32
N VAL A 83 3.47 -16.32 -19.05
CA VAL A 83 4.89 -16.27 -19.46
C VAL A 83 5.23 -17.46 -20.35
N GLU A 84 5.43 -17.21 -21.64
CA GLU A 84 5.61 -18.24 -22.68
C GLU A 84 7.05 -18.63 -22.98
N ARG A 85 8.03 -17.78 -22.69
CA ARG A 85 9.45 -18.08 -23.00
C ARG A 85 10.29 -17.92 -21.76
N LYS A 86 11.35 -18.72 -21.67
CA LYS A 86 12.36 -18.55 -20.62
C LYS A 86 13.29 -17.43 -21.05
N ALA A 87 13.15 -16.28 -20.42
CA ALA A 87 13.90 -15.10 -20.78
C ALA A 87 15.20 -15.07 -19.95
N SER A 88 16.23 -15.74 -20.49
CA SER A 88 17.51 -15.98 -19.82
C SER A 88 18.31 -14.70 -19.57
N GLU A 89 18.11 -13.67 -20.37
CA GLU A 89 18.79 -12.38 -20.24
C GLU A 89 18.31 -11.61 -19.00
N GLN A 90 16.98 -11.55 -18.79
CA GLN A 90 16.37 -10.93 -17.61
C GLN A 90 16.89 -11.58 -16.34
N LEU A 91 16.94 -12.90 -16.30
CA LEU A 91 17.46 -13.65 -15.16
C LEU A 91 18.94 -13.34 -14.90
N ARG A 92 19.78 -13.31 -15.95
CA ARG A 92 21.20 -12.97 -15.82
C ARG A 92 21.40 -11.54 -15.32
N ARG A 93 20.60 -10.58 -15.79
CA ARG A 93 20.62 -9.19 -15.33
C ARG A 93 20.28 -9.09 -13.84
N LEU A 94 19.23 -9.80 -13.41
CA LEU A 94 18.82 -9.83 -12.00
C LEU A 94 19.86 -10.51 -11.12
N GLU A 95 20.43 -11.64 -11.56
CA GLU A 95 21.47 -12.35 -10.80
C GLU A 95 22.73 -11.50 -10.63
N ARG A 96 23.13 -10.74 -11.66
CA ARG A 96 24.30 -9.85 -11.59
C ARG A 96 24.14 -8.71 -10.59
N THR A 97 22.91 -8.28 -10.35
CA THR A 97 22.59 -7.18 -9.42
C THR A 97 22.09 -7.68 -8.07
N ARG A 98 22.07 -9.01 -7.87
CA ARG A 98 21.66 -9.64 -6.61
C ARG A 98 22.63 -9.25 -5.51
N VAL A 99 22.10 -8.65 -4.45
CA VAL A 99 22.82 -8.39 -3.21
C VAL A 99 22.08 -9.12 -2.10
N GLU A 100 22.72 -10.15 -1.55
CA GLU A 100 22.18 -10.84 -0.38
C GLU A 100 22.45 -10.00 0.86
N ARG A 101 21.37 -9.62 1.54
CA ARG A 101 21.43 -8.94 2.83
C ARG A 101 20.65 -9.78 3.83
N PHE A 102 21.10 -9.75 5.08
CA PHE A 102 20.38 -10.36 6.21
C PHE A 102 19.88 -9.25 7.15
N PRO A 103 18.92 -8.41 6.69
CA PRO A 103 18.35 -7.39 7.54
C PRO A 103 17.46 -8.01 8.62
N ASP A 104 17.39 -7.35 9.78
CA ASP A 104 16.39 -7.67 10.79
C ASP A 104 15.01 -7.20 10.28
N LEU A 105 14.23 -8.16 9.77
CA LEU A 105 12.91 -7.93 9.20
C LEU A 105 11.92 -7.39 10.24
N ALA A 106 12.10 -7.71 11.53
CA ALA A 106 11.24 -7.22 12.59
C ALA A 106 11.50 -5.73 12.85
N ALA A 107 12.78 -5.34 12.93
CA ALA A 107 13.18 -3.95 13.10
C ALA A 107 12.76 -3.07 11.92
N GLU A 108 12.95 -3.52 10.67
CA GLU A 108 12.51 -2.76 9.48
C GLU A 108 11.00 -2.58 9.43
N ARG A 109 10.23 -3.62 9.80
CA ARG A 109 8.78 -3.55 9.87
C ARG A 109 8.34 -2.56 10.92
N GLU A 110 8.91 -2.61 12.11
CA GLU A 110 8.54 -1.69 13.20
C GLU A 110 8.86 -0.24 12.84
N PHE A 111 10.00 0.02 12.20
CA PHE A 111 10.36 1.35 11.73
C PHE A 111 9.32 1.90 10.74
N ARG A 112 8.93 1.10 9.74
CA ARG A 112 7.87 1.47 8.78
C ARG A 112 6.53 1.71 9.49
N ASP A 113 6.11 0.81 10.36
CA ASP A 113 4.83 0.91 11.08
C ASP A 113 4.82 2.12 12.02
N ARG A 114 5.98 2.53 12.54
CA ARG A 114 6.15 3.76 13.35
C ARG A 114 6.05 5.01 12.48
N GLU A 115 6.70 5.04 11.32
CA GLU A 115 6.60 6.16 10.37
C GLU A 115 5.17 6.33 9.85
N GLU A 116 4.49 5.26 9.47
CA GLU A 116 3.09 5.31 9.01
C GLU A 116 2.15 5.81 10.11
N ARG A 117 2.32 5.35 11.36
CA ARG A 117 1.56 5.87 12.52
C ARG A 117 1.87 7.34 12.79
N GLY A 118 3.12 7.75 12.67
CA GLY A 118 3.54 9.15 12.82
C GLY A 118 2.86 10.06 11.80
N ARG A 119 2.88 9.68 10.51
CA ARG A 119 2.22 10.42 9.43
C ARG A 119 0.71 10.50 9.63
N ARG A 120 0.04 9.39 9.97
CA ARG A 120 -1.40 9.39 10.26
C ARG A 120 -1.76 10.29 11.44
N ARG A 121 -0.94 10.29 12.49
CA ARG A 121 -1.14 11.18 13.65
C ARG A 121 -0.96 12.65 13.28
N ALA A 122 0.06 12.99 12.50
CA ALA A 122 0.31 14.34 12.03
C ALA A 122 -0.85 14.86 11.16
N GLN A 123 -1.33 14.05 10.21
CA GLN A 123 -2.49 14.39 9.37
C GLN A 123 -3.75 14.62 10.20
N LEU A 124 -4.02 13.76 11.19
CA LEU A 124 -5.18 13.92 12.07
C LEU A 124 -5.05 15.19 12.94
N GLN A 125 -3.84 15.54 13.36
CA GLN A 125 -3.58 16.73 14.15
C GLN A 125 -3.73 18.01 13.31
N GLU A 126 -3.27 18.03 12.07
CA GLU A 126 -3.51 19.14 11.13
C GLU A 126 -5.00 19.33 10.86
N LEU A 127 -5.71 18.26 10.50
CA LEU A 127 -7.16 18.33 10.25
C LEU A 127 -7.91 18.87 11.48
N ARG A 128 -7.52 18.44 12.68
CA ARG A 128 -8.12 18.93 13.93
C ARG A 128 -7.76 20.40 14.21
N ARG A 129 -6.59 20.86 13.77
CA ARG A 129 -6.18 22.27 13.89
C ARG A 129 -6.99 23.15 12.94
N GLU A 130 -7.11 22.74 11.68
CA GLU A 130 -7.90 23.42 10.66
C GLU A 130 -9.38 23.54 11.08
N GLN A 131 -9.99 22.45 11.57
CA GLN A 131 -11.37 22.47 12.07
C GLN A 131 -11.55 23.45 13.25
N ARG A 132 -10.56 23.56 14.14
CA ARG A 132 -10.60 24.51 15.27
C ARG A 132 -10.49 25.95 14.79
N GLU A 133 -9.61 26.22 13.83
CA GLU A 133 -9.45 27.55 13.23
C GLU A 133 -10.70 27.97 12.47
N GLU A 134 -11.32 27.05 11.72
CA GLU A 134 -12.56 27.30 10.99
C GLU A 134 -13.74 27.57 11.94
N GLN A 135 -13.87 26.80 13.03
CA GLN A 135 -14.86 27.09 14.07
C GLN A 135 -14.62 28.45 14.74
N ARG A 136 -13.38 28.83 15.00
CA ARG A 136 -13.05 30.14 15.59
C ARG A 136 -13.41 31.27 14.64
N ARG A 137 -13.06 31.17 13.36
CA ARG A 137 -13.45 32.15 12.33
C ARG A 137 -14.96 32.25 12.18
N LYS A 138 -15.68 31.13 12.20
CA LYS A 138 -17.14 31.12 12.10
C LYS A 138 -17.79 31.82 13.29
N ARG A 139 -17.28 31.59 14.52
CA ARG A 139 -17.73 32.30 15.73
C ARG A 139 -17.44 33.79 15.66
N GLU A 140 -16.24 34.19 15.23
CA GLU A 140 -15.89 35.61 15.04
C GLU A 140 -16.80 36.28 14.01
N LEU A 141 -17.09 35.61 12.89
CA LEU A 141 -18.04 36.08 11.86
C LEU A 141 -19.48 36.15 12.38
N GLU A 142 -19.93 35.18 13.18
CA GLU A 142 -21.25 35.20 13.81
C GLU A 142 -21.34 36.32 14.86
N GLU A 143 -20.29 36.57 15.64
CA GLU A 143 -20.23 37.69 16.59
C GLU A 143 -20.24 39.04 15.86
N LEU A 144 -19.47 39.20 14.78
CA LEU A 144 -19.48 40.40 13.93
C LEU A 144 -20.83 40.61 13.21
N ARG A 145 -21.50 39.53 12.80
CA ARG A 145 -22.84 39.58 12.18
C ARG A 145 -23.94 39.81 13.21
N SER A 146 -23.78 39.33 14.43
CA SER A 146 -24.69 39.62 15.52
C SER A 146 -24.45 41.06 15.97
N TYR A 147 -25.42 41.94 15.76
CA TYR A 147 -25.43 43.29 16.34
C TYR A 147 -25.61 43.27 17.89
N SER A 148 -25.19 42.20 18.57
CA SER A 148 -25.35 41.99 20.02
C SER A 148 -24.52 42.98 20.85
N SER A 149 -23.38 43.45 20.33
CA SER A 149 -22.58 44.51 20.95
C SER A 149 -23.19 45.91 20.76
N LEU A 150 -24.06 46.09 19.76
CA LEU A 150 -24.79 47.33 19.47
C LEU A 150 -26.15 47.41 20.19
N MET A 151 -26.74 46.26 20.54
CA MET A 151 -27.97 46.11 21.35
C MET A 151 -27.70 46.13 22.87
N LYS A 152 -26.75 46.95 23.33
CA LYS A 152 -26.58 47.22 24.78
C LYS A 152 -27.53 48.34 25.20
N ALA A 153 -28.25 48.14 26.31
CA ALA A 153 -29.25 49.08 26.83
C ALA A 153 -28.69 50.51 27.06
N GLU A 154 -27.38 50.64 27.28
CA GLU A 154 -26.68 51.92 27.45
C GLU A 154 -26.67 52.80 26.18
N ASN A 155 -26.82 52.21 24.99
CA ASN A 155 -26.80 52.92 23.70
C ASN A 155 -28.20 53.10 23.07
N MET A 156 -29.27 52.72 23.77
CA MET A 156 -30.64 52.88 23.28
C MET A 156 -31.26 54.17 23.82
N SER A 157 -31.30 55.23 23.02
CA SER A 157 -32.07 56.43 23.35
C SER A 157 -33.54 56.23 22.98
N SER A 158 -34.43 56.28 23.98
CA SER A 158 -35.88 56.37 23.74
C SER A 158 -36.20 57.74 23.16
N ASN A 159 -36.69 57.81 21.92
CA ASN A 159 -37.26 59.05 21.40
C ASN A 159 -38.59 59.32 22.12
N GLN A 160 -38.70 60.50 22.75
CA GLN A 160 -39.96 61.10 23.18
C GLN A 160 -40.70 61.68 21.97
#